data_AF-A0A7X7UQ97-F1
#
_entry.id   AF-A0A7X7UQ97-F1
#
_cell.length_a   1.000
_cell.length_b   1.000
_cell.length_c   1.000
_cell.angle_alpha   90.00
_cell.angle_beta   90.00
_cell.angle_gamma   90.00
#
_symmetry.space_group_name_H-M   'P 1'
#
loop_
_entity.id
_entity.type
_entity.pdbx_description
1 polymer ?
#
loop_
_entity_poly.entity_id
_entity_poly.type
_entity_poly.pdbx_seq_one_letter_code
_entity_poly.pdbx_strand_id
1 'polypeptide(L)'
;VFAEALGGNVANFAKMMNRKAEQIGCRNTSFKNPNGLPAEGHYTTARDVALMASYLVNKYPDVLNYTKVYEDYVRENTEKRFWLVNTNKLVKFVEGVDGLKTGWTPEAGHCLCATMKKNGMRFVAVVMNCSNNERRNAEALALLNYAVANYNVVPLFKRGEVVKTYEDVSFYPKYYHIVLTEDVNVLSRKGEPLKKVATEIAIDYDNLAYDNKKVGTFKVYYDGKILKEVQLAVREEIKRASYFNILCEVLKEIFLVSGIKT
;
A
#
# COMPACT_ATOMS: atom_id res chain seq x y z
N VAL A 1 7.99 -14.50 25.66
CA VAL A 1 8.87 -13.31 25.58
C VAL A 1 8.20 -12.13 24.86
N PHE A 2 8.19 -12.01 23.52
CA PHE A 2 7.62 -10.82 22.85
C PHE A 2 6.14 -10.55 23.19
N ALA A 3 5.31 -11.60 23.16
CA ALA A 3 3.89 -11.48 23.49
C ALA A 3 3.65 -11.01 24.93
N GLU A 4 4.44 -11.51 25.88
CA GLU A 4 4.36 -11.12 27.30
C GLU A 4 4.88 -9.70 27.51
N ALA A 5 5.97 -9.32 26.84
CA ALA A 5 6.54 -7.98 26.94
C ALA A 5 5.57 -6.90 26.42
N LEU A 6 4.81 -7.19 25.36
CA LEU A 6 3.89 -6.24 24.74
C LEU A 6 2.48 -6.30 25.32
N GLY A 7 1.99 -7.49 25.64
CA GLY A 7 0.61 -7.72 26.10
C GLY A 7 0.47 -7.97 27.61
N GLY A 8 1.58 -8.01 28.36
CA GLY A 8 1.64 -8.46 29.76
C GLY A 8 1.53 -9.98 29.90
N ASN A 9 0.69 -10.63 29.09
CA ASN A 9 0.60 -12.09 28.97
C ASN A 9 0.11 -12.51 27.58
N VAL A 10 0.20 -13.82 27.30
CA VAL A 10 -0.17 -14.43 26.02
C VAL A 10 -1.64 -14.21 25.65
N ALA A 11 -2.56 -14.30 26.62
CA ALA A 11 -4.00 -14.15 26.36
C ALA A 11 -4.36 -12.72 25.96
N ASN A 12 -3.75 -11.73 26.61
CA ASN A 12 -3.92 -10.33 26.26
C ASN A 12 -3.31 -10.00 24.90
N PHE A 13 -2.15 -10.58 24.57
CA PHE A 13 -1.56 -10.41 23.25
C PHE A 13 -2.46 -11.01 22.15
N ALA A 14 -3.08 -12.16 22.37
CA ALA A 14 -4.05 -12.73 21.42
C ALA A 14 -5.26 -11.80 21.21
N LYS A 15 -5.76 -11.12 22.25
CA LYS A 15 -6.80 -10.08 22.11
C LYS A 15 -6.31 -8.91 21.23
N MET A 16 -5.06 -8.48 21.39
CA MET A 16 -4.46 -7.44 20.54
C MET A 16 -4.35 -7.88 19.08
N MET A 17 -3.97 -9.14 18.83
CA MET A 17 -3.93 -9.72 17.48
C MET A 17 -5.32 -9.69 16.82
N ASN A 18 -6.37 -10.09 17.55
CA ASN A 18 -7.74 -10.08 17.04
C ASN A 18 -8.23 -8.67 16.73
N ARG A 19 -7.98 -7.69 17.62
CA ARG A 19 -8.29 -6.28 17.36
C ARG A 19 -7.57 -5.76 16.13
N LYS A 20 -6.31 -6.13 15.93
CA LYS A 20 -5.56 -5.73 14.73
C LYS A 20 -6.12 -6.40 13.48
N ALA A 21 -6.46 -7.68 13.54
CA ALA A 21 -7.08 -8.42 12.44
C ALA A 21 -8.40 -7.76 11.98
N GLU A 22 -9.26 -7.38 12.93
CA GLU A 22 -10.49 -6.65 12.66
C GLU A 22 -10.22 -5.28 12.01
N GLN A 23 -9.27 -4.50 12.56
CA GLN A 23 -8.89 -3.18 12.02
C GLN A 23 -8.42 -3.23 10.57
N ILE A 24 -7.75 -4.30 10.14
CA ILE A 24 -7.25 -4.47 8.77
C ILE A 24 -8.24 -5.26 7.88
N GLY A 25 -9.45 -5.54 8.38
CA GLY A 25 -10.53 -6.14 7.61
C GLY A 25 -10.50 -7.66 7.47
N CYS A 26 -9.76 -8.36 8.34
CA CYS A 26 -9.83 -9.81 8.46
C CYS A 26 -11.13 -10.18 9.18
N ARG A 27 -12.09 -10.74 8.45
CA ARG A 27 -13.44 -11.04 8.96
C ARG A 27 -13.62 -12.49 9.39
N ASN A 28 -12.70 -13.36 9.00
CA ASN A 28 -12.76 -14.80 9.20
C ASN A 28 -11.45 -15.28 9.86
N THR A 29 -11.04 -14.60 10.93
CA THR A 29 -9.81 -14.89 11.66
C THR A 29 -10.03 -14.75 13.15
N SER A 30 -9.56 -15.73 13.93
CA SER A 30 -9.55 -15.73 15.38
C SER A 30 -8.25 -16.34 15.88
N PHE A 31 -7.44 -15.54 16.55
CA PHE A 31 -6.19 -15.96 17.19
C PHE A 31 -6.44 -16.31 18.65
N LYS A 32 -5.96 -17.48 19.07
CA LYS A 32 -5.97 -17.92 20.47
C LYS A 32 -4.62 -17.84 21.14
N ASN A 33 -3.55 -17.79 20.34
CA ASN A 33 -2.17 -17.70 20.79
C ASN A 33 -1.33 -17.00 19.70
N PRO A 34 -0.13 -16.50 20.04
CA PRO A 34 0.75 -15.78 19.12
C PRO A 34 1.61 -16.68 18.22
N ASN A 35 1.70 -17.97 18.52
CA ASN A 35 2.63 -18.89 17.83
C ASN A 35 1.96 -19.78 16.79
N GLY A 36 0.63 -19.83 16.75
CA GLY A 36 -0.13 -20.63 15.79
C GLY A 36 -0.25 -22.11 16.18
N LEU A 37 0.05 -22.49 17.43
CA LEU A 37 -0.20 -23.85 17.88
C LEU A 37 -1.71 -24.16 17.89
N PRO A 38 -2.11 -25.42 17.65
CA PRO A 38 -3.52 -25.82 17.66
C PRO A 38 -4.22 -25.40 18.95
N ALA A 39 -5.35 -24.74 18.81
CA ALA A 39 -6.22 -24.34 19.91
C ALA A 39 -7.65 -24.22 19.39
N GLU A 40 -8.62 -24.57 20.22
CA GLU A 40 -10.03 -24.52 19.84
C GLU A 40 -10.44 -23.10 19.43
N GLY A 41 -11.06 -22.98 18.25
CA GLY A 41 -11.45 -21.68 17.68
C GLY A 41 -10.26 -20.83 17.21
N HIS A 42 -9.06 -21.39 17.03
CA HIS A 42 -7.93 -20.73 16.35
C HIS A 42 -8.03 -21.00 14.84
N TYR A 43 -8.33 -19.97 14.05
CA TYR A 43 -8.49 -20.12 12.59
C TYR A 43 -8.21 -18.83 11.82
N THR A 44 -8.00 -18.97 10.52
CA THR A 44 -7.91 -17.88 9.54
C THR A 44 -8.32 -18.39 8.16
N THR A 45 -8.29 -17.53 7.14
CA THR A 45 -8.55 -17.89 5.74
C THR A 45 -7.42 -17.41 4.83
N ALA A 46 -7.30 -17.99 3.64
CA ALA A 46 -6.28 -17.55 2.68
C ALA A 46 -6.40 -16.06 2.34
N ARG A 47 -7.64 -15.55 2.25
CA ARG A 47 -7.94 -14.13 2.02
C ARG A 47 -7.42 -13.25 3.16
N ASP A 48 -7.71 -13.62 4.39
CA ASP A 48 -7.31 -12.83 5.56
C ASP A 48 -5.79 -12.86 5.76
N VAL A 49 -5.13 -13.99 5.48
CA VAL A 49 -3.66 -14.07 5.44
C VAL A 49 -3.09 -13.16 4.34
N ALA A 50 -3.71 -13.11 3.17
CA ALA A 50 -3.28 -12.20 2.11
C ALA A 50 -3.44 -10.72 2.51
N LEU A 51 -4.52 -10.38 3.23
CA LEU A 51 -4.71 -9.03 3.80
C LEU A 51 -3.65 -8.71 4.85
N MET A 52 -3.38 -9.62 5.79
CA MET A 52 -2.33 -9.47 6.79
C MET A 52 -0.95 -9.25 6.14
N ALA A 53 -0.61 -10.08 5.16
CA ALA A 53 0.64 -9.97 4.42
C ALA A 53 0.73 -8.65 3.67
N SER A 54 -0.33 -8.25 2.95
CA SER A 54 -0.40 -6.97 2.24
C SER A 54 -0.24 -5.78 3.19
N TYR A 55 -0.96 -5.78 4.32
CA TYR A 55 -0.82 -4.74 5.34
C TYR A 55 0.62 -4.67 5.88
N LEU A 56 1.18 -5.82 6.24
CA LEU A 56 2.52 -5.93 6.81
C LEU A 56 3.60 -5.37 5.87
N VAL A 57 3.62 -5.80 4.61
CA VAL A 57 4.67 -5.39 3.65
C VAL A 57 4.54 -3.94 3.20
N ASN A 58 3.33 -3.37 3.20
CA ASN A 58 3.11 -1.98 2.83
C ASN A 58 3.38 -1.03 4.01
N LYS A 59 3.01 -1.44 5.24
CA LYS A 59 3.15 -0.57 6.42
C LYS A 59 4.52 -0.68 7.09
N TYR A 60 5.14 -1.86 7.03
CA TYR A 60 6.42 -2.16 7.68
C TYR A 60 7.36 -2.90 6.72
N PRO A 61 7.81 -2.24 5.63
CA PRO A 61 8.60 -2.90 4.57
C PRO A 61 9.92 -3.48 5.07
N ASP A 62 10.48 -2.98 6.18
CA ASP A 62 11.71 -3.48 6.79
C ASP A 62 11.63 -4.94 7.22
N VAL A 63 10.42 -5.48 7.43
CA VAL A 63 10.23 -6.91 7.70
C VAL A 63 10.86 -7.79 6.61
N LEU A 64 10.89 -7.30 5.37
CA LEU A 64 11.43 -8.01 4.21
C LEU A 64 12.95 -8.15 4.31
N ASN A 65 13.64 -7.28 5.06
CA ASN A 65 15.07 -7.45 5.31
C ASN A 65 15.37 -8.72 6.08
N TYR A 66 14.42 -9.22 6.88
CA TYR A 66 14.55 -10.46 7.63
C TYR A 66 13.94 -11.65 6.87
N THR A 67 12.74 -11.50 6.29
CA THR A 67 12.07 -12.63 5.63
C THR A 67 12.73 -13.10 4.34
N LYS A 68 13.57 -12.24 3.71
CA LYS A 68 14.37 -12.57 2.53
C LYS A 68 15.69 -13.29 2.86
N VAL A 69 16.08 -13.36 4.13
CA VAL A 69 17.32 -14.05 4.52
C VAL A 69 17.09 -15.55 4.37
N TYR A 70 17.94 -16.23 3.59
CA TYR A 70 17.81 -17.67 3.38
C TYR A 70 18.33 -18.48 4.57
N GLU A 71 19.48 -18.09 5.11
CA GLU A 71 20.08 -18.76 6.26
C GLU A 71 20.86 -17.74 7.08
N ASP A 72 20.91 -17.97 8.38
CA ASP A 72 21.59 -17.08 9.32
C ASP A 72 21.96 -17.84 10.59
N TYR A 73 22.79 -17.24 11.44
CA TYR A 73 23.11 -17.75 12.77
C TYR A 73 22.44 -16.90 13.84
N VAL A 74 21.67 -17.54 14.72
CA VAL A 74 21.27 -16.89 15.96
C VAL A 74 22.32 -17.15 17.04
N ARG A 75 22.51 -16.15 17.90
CA ARG A 75 23.49 -16.19 19.01
C ARG A 75 24.92 -16.42 18.50
N GLU A 76 25.28 -15.73 17.42
CA GLU A 76 26.55 -15.90 16.69
C GLU A 76 27.79 -15.80 17.56
N ASN A 77 27.80 -14.88 18.53
CA ASN A 77 28.91 -14.65 19.44
C ASN A 77 28.77 -15.38 20.79
N THR A 78 28.12 -16.55 20.78
CA THR A 78 27.94 -17.37 21.99
C THR A 78 28.32 -18.82 21.73
N GLU A 79 28.65 -19.56 22.79
CA GLU A 79 28.90 -21.01 22.71
C GLU A 79 27.67 -21.80 22.19
N LYS A 80 26.48 -21.20 22.25
CA LYS A 80 25.21 -21.78 21.77
C LYS A 80 24.83 -21.25 20.38
N ARG A 81 25.82 -20.93 19.54
CA ARG A 81 25.62 -20.53 18.14
C ARG A 81 24.74 -21.57 17.44
N PHE A 82 23.70 -21.10 16.76
CA PHE A 82 22.71 -21.99 16.14
C PHE A 82 22.38 -21.51 14.74
N TRP A 83 22.66 -22.38 13.77
CA TRP A 83 22.37 -22.16 12.38
C TRP A 83 20.89 -22.37 12.11
N LEU A 84 20.27 -21.44 11.39
CA LEU A 84 18.89 -21.46 10.99
C LEU A 84 18.78 -21.32 9.49
N VAL A 85 17.93 -22.15 8.90
CA VAL A 85 17.58 -22.08 7.49
C VAL A 85 16.12 -21.71 7.37
N ASN A 86 15.83 -20.77 6.48
CA ASN A 86 14.51 -20.33 6.15
C ASN A 86 13.71 -21.49 5.54
N THR A 87 12.61 -21.82 6.20
CA THR A 87 11.69 -22.87 5.76
C THR A 87 10.97 -22.53 4.45
N ASN A 88 10.91 -21.24 4.07
CA ASN A 88 10.48 -20.80 2.75
C ASN A 88 11.63 -20.89 1.75
N LYS A 89 11.78 -22.06 1.11
CA LYS A 89 12.84 -22.31 0.12
C LYS A 89 12.75 -21.40 -1.10
N LEU A 90 11.57 -20.85 -1.43
CA LEU A 90 11.41 -20.00 -2.61
C LEU A 90 12.28 -18.74 -2.57
N VAL A 91 12.59 -18.24 -1.37
CA VAL A 91 13.44 -17.05 -1.16
C VAL A 91 14.85 -17.23 -1.75
N LYS A 92 15.38 -18.45 -1.77
CA LYS A 92 16.72 -18.73 -2.35
C LYS A 92 16.69 -18.93 -3.86
N PHE A 93 15.64 -19.56 -4.36
CA PHE A 93 15.63 -20.12 -5.72
C PHE A 93 14.77 -19.35 -6.71
N VAL A 94 13.95 -18.41 -6.24
CA VAL A 94 13.03 -17.65 -7.10
C VAL A 94 13.33 -16.17 -6.97
N GLU A 95 13.83 -15.58 -8.06
CA GLU A 95 14.12 -14.16 -8.13
C GLU A 95 12.86 -13.32 -7.81
N GLY A 96 13.07 -12.31 -6.98
CA GLY A 96 12.03 -11.39 -6.54
C GLY A 96 11.19 -11.90 -5.36
N VAL A 97 11.30 -13.17 -4.95
CA VAL A 97 10.63 -13.66 -3.73
C VAL A 97 11.40 -13.22 -2.49
N ASP A 98 10.75 -12.44 -1.63
CA ASP A 98 11.36 -11.84 -0.44
C ASP A 98 10.63 -12.19 0.89
N GLY A 99 9.75 -13.20 0.87
CA GLY A 99 9.09 -13.73 2.08
C GLY A 99 7.85 -14.58 1.77
N LEU A 100 6.91 -14.79 2.70
CA LEU A 100 6.86 -14.32 4.09
C LEU A 100 6.98 -15.47 5.09
N LYS A 101 6.03 -16.42 5.07
CA LYS A 101 5.90 -17.38 6.17
C LYS A 101 5.29 -18.70 5.72
N THR A 102 5.93 -19.80 6.14
CA THR A 102 5.41 -21.16 6.07
C THR A 102 4.63 -21.52 7.33
N GLY A 103 3.74 -22.51 7.25
CA GLY A 103 3.07 -23.12 8.41
C GLY A 103 2.82 -24.60 8.17
N TRP A 104 2.86 -25.39 9.25
CA TRP A 104 2.52 -26.80 9.21
C TRP A 104 2.06 -27.29 10.59
N THR A 105 0.91 -27.98 10.61
CA THR A 105 0.51 -28.91 11.66
C THR A 105 -0.17 -30.11 10.98
N PRO A 106 -0.35 -31.25 11.67
CA PRO A 106 -1.13 -32.36 11.13
C PRO A 106 -2.53 -31.95 10.65
N GLU A 107 -3.18 -31.02 11.34
CA GLU A 107 -4.54 -30.56 11.03
C GLU A 107 -4.59 -29.48 9.94
N ALA A 108 -3.57 -28.62 9.84
CA ALA A 108 -3.55 -27.49 8.91
C ALA A 108 -2.92 -27.84 7.54
N GLY A 109 -2.20 -28.95 7.46
CA GLY A 109 -1.39 -29.32 6.29
C GLY A 109 -0.26 -28.32 6.02
N HIS A 110 0.31 -28.38 4.81
CA HIS A 110 1.43 -27.53 4.42
C HIS A 110 0.94 -26.19 3.86
N CYS A 111 1.21 -25.09 4.55
CA CYS A 111 0.75 -23.74 4.21
C CYS A 111 1.92 -22.80 3.88
N LEU A 112 1.73 -21.87 2.95
CA LEU A 112 2.70 -20.83 2.61
C LEU A 112 1.99 -19.54 2.22
N CYS A 113 2.40 -18.44 2.86
CA CYS A 113 2.19 -17.09 2.37
C CYS A 113 3.52 -16.59 1.78
N ALA A 114 3.57 -16.47 0.46
CA ALA A 114 4.73 -15.94 -0.27
C ALA A 114 4.45 -14.51 -0.76
N THR A 115 5.50 -13.70 -0.86
CA THR A 115 5.45 -12.41 -1.56
C THR A 115 6.56 -12.35 -2.60
N MET A 116 6.32 -11.60 -3.67
CA MET A 116 7.28 -11.36 -4.73
C MET A 116 7.20 -9.92 -5.19
N LYS A 117 8.34 -9.27 -5.44
CA LYS A 117 8.41 -8.00 -6.17
C LYS A 117 8.94 -8.25 -7.59
N LYS A 118 8.14 -7.92 -8.61
CA LYS A 118 8.51 -8.10 -10.03
C LYS A 118 7.82 -7.04 -10.89
N ASN A 119 8.53 -6.48 -11.88
CA ASN A 119 8.02 -5.46 -12.81
C ASN A 119 7.36 -4.25 -12.11
N GLY A 120 7.97 -3.75 -11.02
CA GLY A 120 7.41 -2.63 -10.26
C GLY A 120 6.18 -2.96 -9.41
N MET A 121 5.72 -4.21 -9.41
CA MET A 121 4.56 -4.67 -8.64
C MET A 121 4.96 -5.62 -7.53
N ARG A 122 4.17 -5.62 -6.45
CA ARG A 122 4.28 -6.61 -5.38
C ARG A 122 3.08 -7.55 -5.44
N PHE A 123 3.37 -8.84 -5.37
CA PHE A 123 2.40 -9.93 -5.36
C PHE A 123 2.42 -10.62 -4.00
N VAL A 124 1.28 -11.16 -3.60
CA VAL A 124 1.11 -12.03 -2.43
C VAL A 124 0.36 -13.27 -2.90
N ALA A 125 0.91 -14.45 -2.63
CA ALA A 125 0.27 -15.73 -2.91
C ALA A 125 0.13 -16.51 -1.60
N VAL A 126 -1.08 -17.00 -1.32
CA VAL A 126 -1.37 -17.79 -0.13
C VAL A 126 -1.93 -19.14 -0.55
N VAL A 127 -1.27 -20.20 -0.11
CA VAL A 127 -1.72 -21.59 -0.26
C VAL A 127 -1.84 -22.21 1.11
N MET A 128 -2.89 -23.00 1.32
CA MET A 128 -3.21 -23.65 2.59
C MET A 128 -3.53 -25.13 2.35
N ASN A 129 -3.25 -25.96 3.35
CA ASN A 129 -3.58 -27.40 3.34
C ASN A 129 -3.03 -28.18 2.14
N CYS A 130 -1.79 -27.91 1.72
CA CYS A 130 -1.12 -28.76 0.73
C CYS A 130 -0.65 -30.08 1.38
N SER A 131 -0.56 -31.14 0.57
CA SER A 131 -0.19 -32.48 1.04
C SER A 131 1.26 -32.61 1.51
N ASN A 132 2.18 -31.84 0.93
CA ASN A 132 3.60 -31.82 1.30
C ASN A 132 4.27 -30.47 0.96
N ASN A 133 5.54 -30.32 1.34
CA ASN A 133 6.31 -29.10 1.13
C ASN A 133 6.57 -28.81 -0.36
N GLU A 134 6.78 -29.85 -1.16
CA GLU A 134 7.04 -29.77 -2.60
C GLU A 134 5.81 -29.18 -3.31
N ARG A 135 4.63 -29.73 -3.04
CA ARG A 135 3.36 -29.25 -3.60
C ARG A 135 3.07 -27.83 -3.14
N ARG A 136 3.23 -27.55 -1.84
CA ARG A 136 3.06 -26.19 -1.29
C ARG A 136 3.90 -25.16 -2.04
N ASN A 137 5.18 -25.46 -2.27
CA ASN A 137 6.09 -24.55 -2.97
C ASN A 137 5.71 -24.40 -4.46
N ALA A 138 5.37 -25.50 -5.13
CA ALA A 138 4.96 -25.50 -6.53
C ALA A 138 3.67 -24.68 -6.75
N GLU A 139 2.66 -24.85 -5.90
CA GLU A 139 1.39 -24.11 -6.00
C GLU A 139 1.56 -22.62 -5.77
N ALA A 140 2.32 -22.24 -4.73
CA ALA A 140 2.62 -20.83 -4.47
C ALA A 140 3.37 -20.18 -5.64
N LEU A 141 4.36 -20.89 -6.21
CA LEU A 141 5.10 -20.41 -7.37
C LEU A 141 4.21 -20.32 -8.62
N ALA A 142 3.33 -21.29 -8.85
CA ALA A 142 2.38 -21.28 -9.96
C ALA A 142 1.45 -20.06 -9.87
N LEU A 143 0.91 -19.75 -8.69
CA LEU A 143 0.09 -18.55 -8.47
C LEU A 143 0.86 -17.26 -8.72
N LEU A 144 2.09 -17.15 -8.22
CA LEU A 144 2.95 -15.97 -8.44
C LEU A 144 3.25 -15.79 -9.93
N ASN A 145 3.63 -16.86 -10.62
CA ASN A 145 3.92 -16.82 -12.05
C ASN A 145 2.67 -16.49 -12.87
N TYR A 146 1.52 -17.05 -12.53
CA TYR A 146 0.25 -16.72 -13.15
C TYR A 146 -0.06 -15.23 -13.01
N ALA A 147 0.08 -14.67 -11.80
CA ALA A 147 -0.18 -13.26 -11.54
C ALA A 147 0.78 -12.35 -12.33
N VAL A 148 2.08 -12.67 -12.31
CA VAL A 148 3.11 -11.93 -13.05
C VAL A 148 2.89 -12.00 -14.56
N ALA A 149 2.46 -13.14 -15.09
CA ALA A 149 2.23 -13.33 -16.52
C ALA A 149 0.99 -12.56 -16.98
N ASN A 150 -0.10 -12.61 -16.21
CA ASN A 150 -1.41 -12.15 -16.65
C ASN A 150 -1.75 -10.72 -16.23
N TYR A 151 -1.11 -10.14 -15.20
CA TYR A 151 -1.53 -8.85 -14.67
C TYR A 151 -0.42 -7.80 -14.69
N ASN A 152 -0.82 -6.54 -14.84
CA ASN A 152 0.02 -5.37 -14.68
C ASN A 152 -0.73 -4.27 -13.92
N VAL A 153 0.03 -3.33 -13.36
CA VAL A 153 -0.50 -2.09 -12.80
C VAL A 153 -0.33 -1.02 -13.84
N VAL A 154 -1.45 -0.41 -14.23
CA VAL A 154 -1.48 0.71 -15.17
C VAL A 154 -1.66 2.00 -14.37
N PRO A 155 -0.72 2.96 -14.48
CA PRO A 155 -0.90 4.27 -13.86
C PRO A 155 -1.99 5.04 -14.60
N LEU A 156 -3.04 5.45 -13.89
CA LEU A 156 -4.09 6.31 -14.41
C LEU A 156 -3.76 7.78 -14.19
N PHE A 157 -3.30 8.10 -12.98
CA PHE A 157 -2.90 9.45 -12.59
C PHE A 157 -1.70 9.39 -11.66
N LYS A 158 -0.79 10.35 -11.77
CA LYS A 158 0.42 10.41 -10.96
C LYS A 158 0.30 11.43 -9.84
N ARG A 159 0.97 11.17 -8.72
CA ARG A 159 1.19 12.16 -7.67
C ARG A 159 1.83 13.41 -8.27
N GLY A 160 1.31 14.57 -7.89
CA GLY A 160 1.78 15.87 -8.37
C GLY A 160 1.24 16.28 -9.73
N GLU A 161 0.47 15.43 -10.41
CA GLU A 161 -0.24 15.79 -11.64
C GLU A 161 -1.25 16.91 -11.38
N VAL A 162 -1.30 17.90 -12.27
CA VAL A 162 -2.19 19.06 -12.16
C VAL A 162 -3.59 18.64 -12.58
N VAL A 163 -4.53 18.77 -11.65
CA VAL A 163 -5.95 18.52 -11.89
C VAL A 163 -6.66 19.81 -12.33
N LYS A 164 -6.23 20.95 -11.79
CA LYS A 164 -6.80 22.26 -12.13
C LYS A 164 -5.79 23.38 -11.87
N THR A 165 -5.79 24.37 -12.76
CA THR A 165 -5.04 25.63 -12.59
C THR A 165 -6.02 26.73 -12.20
N TYR A 166 -5.62 27.57 -11.25
CA TYR A 166 -6.37 28.74 -10.83
C TYR A 166 -5.57 30.00 -11.06
N GLU A 167 -6.31 31.07 -11.33
CA GLU A 167 -5.86 32.45 -11.30
C GLU A 167 -6.76 33.22 -10.33
N ASP A 168 -6.19 33.67 -9.22
CA ASP A 168 -6.89 34.49 -8.23
C ASP A 168 -5.94 35.54 -7.67
N VAL A 169 -6.22 36.81 -7.99
CA VAL A 169 -5.46 37.97 -7.55
C VAL A 169 -5.47 38.15 -6.02
N SER A 170 -6.41 37.53 -5.32
CA SER A 170 -6.49 37.51 -3.86
C SER A 170 -5.38 36.69 -3.21
N PHE A 171 -4.63 35.91 -4.00
CA PHE A 171 -3.51 35.10 -3.57
C PHE A 171 -2.19 35.53 -4.22
N TYR A 172 -1.08 35.25 -3.54
CA TYR A 172 0.27 35.38 -4.08
C TYR A 172 1.03 34.05 -3.91
N PRO A 173 1.57 33.47 -5.00
CA PRO A 173 1.40 33.89 -6.40
C PRO A 173 -0.07 33.80 -6.86
N LYS A 174 -0.49 34.66 -7.81
CA LYS A 174 -1.87 34.68 -8.33
C LYS A 174 -2.24 33.41 -9.09
N TYR A 175 -1.25 32.76 -9.70
CA TYR A 175 -1.41 31.48 -10.37
C TYR A 175 -0.98 30.35 -9.43
N TYR A 176 -1.84 29.35 -9.29
CA TYR A 176 -1.54 28.15 -8.50
C TYR A 176 -2.24 26.91 -9.05
N HIS A 177 -1.70 25.75 -8.70
CA HIS A 177 -2.09 24.45 -9.25
C HIS A 177 -2.60 23.53 -8.15
N ILE A 178 -3.77 22.95 -8.38
CA ILE A 178 -4.30 21.86 -7.57
C ILE A 178 -3.78 20.54 -8.13
N VAL A 179 -3.16 19.75 -7.28
CA VAL A 179 -2.47 18.51 -7.64
C VAL A 179 -2.93 17.32 -6.81
N LEU A 180 -2.73 16.13 -7.36
CA LEU A 180 -2.94 14.87 -6.65
C LEU A 180 -1.87 14.62 -5.58
N THR A 181 -2.29 14.18 -4.40
CA THR A 181 -1.37 13.82 -3.30
C THR A 181 -0.80 12.41 -3.40
N GLU A 182 -1.42 11.53 -4.21
CA GLU A 182 -1.05 10.13 -4.37
C GLU A 182 -1.20 9.67 -5.82
N ASP A 183 -0.47 8.60 -6.18
CA ASP A 183 -0.71 7.88 -7.43
C ASP A 183 -2.07 7.18 -7.41
N VAL A 184 -2.74 7.17 -8.56
CA VAL A 184 -3.92 6.35 -8.82
C VAL A 184 -3.57 5.33 -9.90
N ASN A 185 -3.61 4.07 -9.49
CA ASN A 185 -3.18 2.93 -10.28
C ASN A 185 -4.34 1.94 -10.39
N VAL A 186 -4.47 1.26 -11.52
CA VAL A 186 -5.44 0.18 -11.71
C VAL A 186 -4.75 -1.13 -12.02
N LEU A 187 -5.20 -2.21 -11.38
CA LEU A 187 -4.82 -3.56 -11.74
C LEU A 187 -5.58 -3.97 -13.01
N SER A 188 -4.85 -4.24 -14.09
CA SER A 188 -5.43 -4.72 -15.34
C SER A 188 -4.83 -6.06 -15.73
N ARG A 189 -5.58 -6.82 -16.53
CA ARG A 189 -5.04 -7.99 -17.21
C ARG A 189 -4.28 -7.52 -18.44
N LYS A 190 -3.10 -8.09 -18.68
CA LYS A 190 -2.28 -7.76 -19.85
C LYS A 190 -3.02 -8.14 -21.13
N GLY A 191 -2.97 -7.23 -22.11
CA GLY A 191 -3.65 -7.40 -23.39
C GLY A 191 -5.13 -7.04 -23.39
N GLU A 192 -5.75 -6.83 -22.22
CA GLU A 192 -7.11 -6.29 -22.15
C GLU A 192 -7.07 -4.75 -22.23
N PRO A 193 -7.95 -4.11 -23.02
CA PRO A 193 -8.05 -2.67 -23.06
C PRO A 193 -8.49 -2.13 -21.71
N LEU A 194 -8.03 -0.92 -21.36
CA LEU A 194 -8.51 -0.23 -20.17
C LEU A 194 -10.02 0.01 -20.28
N LYS A 195 -10.72 -0.23 -19.18
CA LYS A 195 -12.14 0.09 -19.07
C LYS A 195 -12.33 1.59 -18.93
N LYS A 196 -13.60 2.04 -19.03
CA LYS A 196 -13.97 3.44 -18.89
C LYS A 196 -13.51 3.99 -17.53
N VAL A 197 -12.73 5.07 -17.58
CA VAL A 197 -12.32 5.87 -16.42
C VAL A 197 -13.19 7.12 -16.38
N ALA A 198 -13.73 7.45 -15.21
CA ALA A 198 -14.39 8.72 -14.95
C ALA A 198 -13.83 9.34 -13.67
N THR A 199 -13.86 10.67 -13.57
CA THR A 199 -13.31 11.40 -12.43
C THR A 199 -14.32 12.42 -11.91
N GLU A 200 -14.28 12.65 -10.60
CA GLU A 200 -15.08 13.67 -9.93
C GLU A 200 -14.15 14.46 -8.99
N ILE A 201 -14.21 15.79 -9.11
CA ILE A 201 -13.34 16.72 -8.40
C ILE A 201 -14.22 17.56 -7.48
N ALA A 202 -13.95 17.52 -6.18
CA ALA A 202 -14.54 18.43 -5.20
C ALA A 202 -13.42 19.23 -4.55
N ILE A 203 -13.45 20.56 -4.68
CA ILE A 203 -12.44 21.47 -4.12
C ILE A 203 -13.08 22.26 -2.99
N ASP A 204 -12.37 22.32 -1.87
CA ASP A 204 -12.73 23.14 -0.72
C ASP A 204 -12.02 24.50 -0.85
N TYR A 205 -12.75 25.48 -1.37
CA TYR A 205 -12.22 26.82 -1.64
C TYR A 205 -11.91 27.60 -0.37
N ASP A 206 -12.64 27.36 0.72
CA ASP A 206 -12.44 28.05 1.99
C ASP A 206 -11.13 27.63 2.64
N ASN A 207 -10.71 26.39 2.40
CA ASN A 207 -9.48 25.85 2.97
C ASN A 207 -8.21 26.20 2.16
N LEU A 208 -8.34 26.79 0.97
CA LEU A 208 -7.20 27.14 0.09
C LEU A 208 -6.19 28.08 0.75
N ALA A 209 -6.63 28.96 1.64
CA ALA A 209 -5.76 29.92 2.33
C ALA A 209 -5.21 29.41 3.67
N TYR A 210 -5.73 28.28 4.16
CA TYR A 210 -5.52 27.83 5.54
C TYR A 210 -4.71 26.53 5.59
N ASP A 211 -5.05 25.54 4.76
CA ASP A 211 -4.31 24.29 4.63
C ASP A 211 -4.16 23.87 3.16
N ASN A 212 -3.11 24.40 2.54
CA ASN A 212 -2.71 24.09 1.17
C ASN A 212 -2.44 22.60 0.93
N LYS A 213 -2.37 21.75 1.96
CA LYS A 213 -2.13 20.31 1.83
C LYS A 213 -3.42 19.50 1.66
N LYS A 214 -4.58 20.08 2.01
CA LYS A 214 -5.87 19.38 1.95
C LYS A 214 -6.96 20.32 1.47
N VAL A 215 -7.05 20.46 0.16
CA VAL A 215 -7.94 21.44 -0.51
C VAL A 215 -9.05 20.78 -1.30
N GLY A 216 -9.32 19.49 -1.04
CA GLY A 216 -10.41 18.77 -1.67
C GLY A 216 -10.13 17.30 -1.89
N THR A 217 -11.00 16.67 -2.69
CA THR A 217 -10.96 15.25 -3.03
C THR A 217 -11.08 15.03 -4.52
N PHE A 218 -10.36 14.01 -5.00
CA PHE A 218 -10.39 13.50 -6.35
C PHE A 218 -10.86 12.04 -6.33
N LYS A 219 -12.07 11.78 -6.80
CA LYS A 219 -12.61 10.42 -6.91
C LYS A 219 -12.38 9.90 -8.32
N VAL A 220 -11.82 8.70 -8.40
CA VAL A 220 -11.64 7.98 -9.65
C VAL A 220 -12.58 6.79 -9.69
N TYR A 221 -13.37 6.71 -10.75
CA TYR A 221 -14.26 5.61 -11.05
C TYR A 221 -13.69 4.78 -12.19
N TYR A 222 -13.65 3.46 -12.01
CA TYR A 222 -13.25 2.50 -13.03
C TYR A 222 -14.43 1.56 -13.28
N ASP A 223 -14.95 1.57 -14.51
CA ASP A 223 -16.12 0.76 -14.90
C ASP A 223 -17.35 1.04 -14.02
N GLY A 224 -17.58 2.32 -13.69
CA GLY A 224 -18.69 2.79 -12.87
C GLY A 224 -18.54 2.54 -11.36
N LYS A 225 -17.47 1.87 -10.90
CA LYS A 225 -17.20 1.65 -9.47
C LYS A 225 -16.11 2.58 -8.98
N ILE A 226 -16.24 3.07 -7.75
CA ILE A 226 -15.19 3.85 -7.12
C ILE A 226 -13.91 2.99 -6.99
N LEU A 227 -12.84 3.45 -7.62
CA LEU A 227 -11.52 2.82 -7.57
C LEU A 227 -10.73 3.35 -6.38
N LYS A 228 -10.62 4.67 -6.28
CA LYS A 228 -9.87 5.35 -5.23
C LYS A 228 -10.37 6.78 -5.05
N GLU A 229 -10.34 7.26 -3.82
CA GLU A 229 -10.48 8.67 -3.47
C GLU A 229 -9.12 9.18 -2.98
N VAL A 230 -8.65 10.29 -3.56
CA VAL A 230 -7.34 10.89 -3.27
C VAL A 230 -7.53 12.31 -2.79
N GLN A 231 -6.72 12.75 -1.83
CA GLN A 231 -6.75 14.14 -1.39
C GLN A 231 -6.06 15.05 -2.42
N LEU A 232 -6.54 16.28 -2.51
CA LEU A 232 -5.95 17.33 -3.34
C LEU A 232 -5.12 18.29 -2.49
N ALA A 233 -4.05 18.81 -3.07
CA ALA A 233 -3.19 19.83 -2.46
C ALA A 233 -2.88 20.95 -3.46
N VAL A 234 -2.51 22.13 -2.97
CA VAL A 234 -1.90 23.19 -3.77
C VAL A 234 -0.41 22.90 -3.91
N ARG A 235 0.12 22.98 -5.13
CA ARG A 235 1.55 22.77 -5.38
C ARG A 235 2.39 23.92 -4.82
N GLU A 236 1.95 25.15 -5.06
CA GLU A 236 2.63 26.36 -4.63
C GLU A 236 2.30 26.70 -3.17
N GLU A 237 3.24 27.38 -2.49
CA GLU A 237 2.95 28.00 -1.20
C GLU A 237 2.18 29.30 -1.43
N ILE A 238 0.85 29.21 -1.52
CA ILE A 238 -0.02 30.38 -1.65
C ILE A 238 -0.31 31.03 -0.31
N LYS A 239 -0.33 32.36 -0.29
CA LYS A 239 -0.76 33.21 0.83
C LYS A 239 -1.71 34.28 0.31
N ARG A 240 -2.52 34.87 1.18
CA ARG A 240 -3.32 36.05 0.79
C ARG A 240 -2.41 37.15 0.26
N ALA A 241 -2.76 37.70 -0.89
CA ALA A 241 -2.05 38.81 -1.51
C ALA A 241 -2.15 40.06 -0.62
N SER A 242 -1.05 40.81 -0.51
CA SER A 242 -1.10 42.14 0.07
C SER A 242 -1.80 43.11 -0.87
N TYR A 243 -2.29 44.25 -0.35
CA TYR A 243 -2.83 45.32 -1.19
C TYR A 243 -1.87 45.78 -2.29
N PHE A 244 -0.56 45.79 -2.00
CA PHE A 244 0.46 46.13 -2.98
C PHE A 244 0.56 45.09 -4.11
N ASN A 245 0.50 43.80 -3.78
CA ASN A 245 0.50 42.72 -4.77
C ASN A 245 -0.71 42.82 -5.70
N ILE A 246 -1.91 43.06 -5.13
CA ILE A 246 -3.15 43.24 -5.89
C ILE A 246 -3.03 44.46 -6.81
N LEU A 247 -2.58 45.61 -6.27
CA LEU A 247 -2.39 46.84 -7.05
C LEU A 247 -1.42 46.63 -8.22
N CYS A 248 -0.28 45.98 -7.98
CA CYS A 248 0.69 45.68 -9.03
C CYS A 248 0.09 44.80 -10.15
N GLU A 249 -0.70 43.78 -9.80
CA GLU A 249 -1.35 42.93 -10.80
C GLU A 249 -2.41 43.68 -11.61
N VAL A 250 -3.23 44.51 -10.96
CA VAL A 250 -4.21 45.36 -11.66
C VAL A 250 -3.52 46.36 -12.59
N LEU A 251 -2.44 47.02 -12.15
CA LEU A 251 -1.68 47.94 -12.99
C LEU A 251 -1.05 47.22 -14.19
N LYS A 252 -0.48 46.03 -13.99
CA LYS A 252 0.05 45.21 -15.11
C LYS A 252 -1.01 44.93 -16.15
N GLU A 253 -2.22 44.54 -15.75
CA GLU A 253 -3.31 44.30 -16.71
C GLU A 253 -3.69 45.57 -17.46
N ILE A 254 -3.83 46.70 -16.77
CA ILE A 254 -4.12 48.01 -17.40
C ILE A 254 -3.05 48.37 -18.44
N PHE A 255 -1.77 48.22 -18.10
CA PHE A 255 -0.67 48.58 -19.01
C PHE A 255 -0.42 47.55 -20.12
N LEU A 256 -0.64 46.25 -19.88
CA LEU A 256 -0.59 45.20 -20.91
C LEU A 256 -1.71 45.35 -21.94
N VAL A 257 -2.94 45.68 -21.49
CA VAL A 257 -4.06 45.98 -22.39
C VAL A 257 -3.80 47.26 -23.19
N SER A 258 -3.05 48.22 -22.65
CA SER A 258 -2.64 49.43 -23.38
C SER A 258 -1.50 49.22 -24.40
N GLY A 259 -0.79 48.08 -24.35
CA GLY A 259 0.31 47.74 -25.26
C GLY A 259 -0.09 46.93 -26.50
N ILE A 260 -1.33 46.43 -26.58
CA ILE A 260 -1.89 45.77 -27.78
C ILE A 260 -2.68 46.82 -28.56
N LYS A 261 -1.96 47.78 -29.14
CA LYS A 261 -2.44 48.65 -30.22
C LYS A 261 -1.24 49.30 -30.90
N THR A 262 -0.64 48.57 -31.84
CA THR A 262 -0.15 49.04 -33.16
C THR A 262 0.45 47.86 -33.90
#